data_AF-A0A3B8X5Z1-F1
#
_entry.id   AF-A0A3B8X5Z1-F1
#
_cell.length_a   1.000
_cell.length_b   1.000
_cell.length_c   1.000
_cell.angle_alpha   90.00
_cell.angle_beta   90.00
_cell.angle_gamma   90.00
#
_symmetry.space_group_name_H-M   'P 1'
#
loop_
_entity.id
_entity.type
_entity.pdbx_description
1 polymer ?
#
loop_
_entity_poly.entity_id
_entity_poly.type
_entity_poly.pdbx_seq_one_letter_code
_entity_poly.pdbx_strand_id
1 'polypeptide(L)' 'QGFRQRFVAFLEKTPHGFRAGIGLRNVPPVHPAYYLRGTENAIIVRSAFHPYPLVIQGPGEGAREAASSVLNDILR' A
#
# COMPACT_ATOMS: atom_id res chain seq x y z
N GLN A 1 -5.15 -8.45 -21.61
CA GLN A 1 -4.73 -8.70 -20.22
C GLN A 1 -5.71 -8.00 -19.29
N GLY A 2 -6.25 -8.70 -18.28
CA GLY A 2 -7.34 -8.18 -17.44
C GLY A 2 -6.86 -7.41 -16.20
N PHE A 3 -7.76 -6.63 -15.61
CA PHE A 3 -7.58 -6.03 -14.28
C PHE A 3 -7.60 -7.10 -13.19
N ARG A 4 -6.96 -6.81 -12.05
CA ARG A 4 -7.08 -7.61 -10.82
C ARG A 4 -7.79 -6.79 -9.76
N GLN A 5 -8.56 -7.44 -8.88
CA GLN A 5 -9.09 -6.77 -7.72
C GLN A 5 -8.09 -6.78 -6.56
N ARG A 6 -7.98 -5.64 -5.88
CA ARG A 6 -7.17 -5.45 -4.67
C ARG A 6 -7.95 -4.64 -3.66
N PHE A 7 -7.86 -4.99 -2.38
CA PHE A 7 -8.38 -4.15 -1.31
C PHE A 7 -7.32 -3.11 -0.96
N VAL A 8 -7.62 -1.83 -1.21
CA VAL A 8 -6.64 -0.75 -1.20
C VAL A 8 -7.15 0.38 -0.32
N ALA A 9 -6.32 0.79 0.64
CA ALA A 9 -6.41 2.10 1.27
C ALA A 9 -5.59 3.10 0.44
N PHE A 10 -6.11 4.30 0.23
CA PHE A 10 -5.40 5.36 -0.49
C PHE A 10 -5.57 6.71 0.19
N LEU A 11 -4.59 7.59 -0.05
CA LEU A 11 -4.64 9.00 0.27
C LEU A 11 -4.13 9.75 -0.98
N GLU A 12 -5.02 10.49 -1.64
CA GLU A 12 -4.75 11.17 -2.90
C GLU A 12 -4.85 12.69 -2.68
N LYS A 13 -3.85 13.46 -3.13
CA LYS A 13 -3.90 14.92 -3.11
C LYS A 13 -4.88 15.41 -4.19
N THR A 14 -5.75 16.35 -3.82
CA THR A 14 -6.71 16.99 -4.70
C THR A 14 -6.49 18.51 -4.70
N PRO A 15 -7.11 19.28 -5.62
CA PRO A 15 -7.05 20.74 -5.57
C PRO A 15 -7.60 21.35 -4.27
N HIS A 16 -8.45 20.62 -3.55
CA HIS A 16 -9.13 21.08 -2.33
C HIS A 16 -8.57 20.43 -1.05
N GLY A 17 -7.42 19.75 -1.11
CA GLY A 17 -6.79 19.09 0.03
C GLY A 17 -6.43 17.65 -0.25
N PHE A 18 -6.92 16.72 0.57
CA PHE A 18 -6.68 15.28 0.43
C PHE A 18 -7.97 14.49 0.44
N ARG A 19 -8.01 13.42 -0.35
CA ARG A 19 -9.08 12.44 -0.38
C ARG A 19 -8.54 11.09 0.09
N ALA A 20 -9.13 10.57 1.16
CA ALA A 20 -8.84 9.23 1.66
C ALA A 20 -9.98 8.28 1.32
N GLY A 21 -9.67 6.99 1.24
CA GLY A 21 -10.68 5.95 1.13
C GLY A 21 -10.08 4.56 1.19
N ILE A 22 -10.95 3.57 1.43
CA ILE A 22 -10.58 2.16 1.48
C ILE A 22 -11.64 1.33 0.77
N GLY A 23 -11.23 0.32 0.01
CA GLY A 23 -12.16 -0.58 -0.66
C GLY A 23 -11.53 -1.41 -1.77
N LEU A 24 -12.35 -2.26 -2.39
CA LEU A 24 -11.94 -3.02 -3.59
C LEU A 24 -11.73 -2.07 -4.77
N ARG A 25 -10.58 -2.18 -5.43
CA ARG A 25 -10.24 -1.45 -6.67
C ARG A 25 -9.74 -2.41 -7.73
N ASN A 26 -10.09 -2.13 -8.98
CA ASN A 26 -9.52 -2.77 -10.16
C ASN A 26 -8.15 -2.16 -10.45
N VAL A 27 -7.09 -2.96 -10.38
CA VAL A 27 -5.72 -2.55 -10.68
C VAL A 27 -5.29 -3.10 -12.06
N PRO A 28 -4.75 -2.26 -12.96
CA PRO A 28 -4.21 -2.71 -14.24
C PRO A 28 -2.82 -3.34 -14.07
N PRO A 29 -2.31 -4.09 -15.07
CA PRO A 29 -0.98 -4.71 -15.02
C PRO A 29 0.17 -3.74 -14.70
N VAL A 30 0.06 -2.47 -15.09
CA VAL A 30 1.07 -1.43 -14.81
C VAL A 30 1.10 -0.98 -13.34
N HIS A 31 0.07 -1.29 -12.55
CA HIS A 31 0.01 -0.86 -11.16
C HIS A 31 0.86 -1.80 -10.28
N PRO A 32 1.75 -1.30 -9.39
CA PRO A 32 2.62 -2.17 -8.59
C PRO A 32 1.86 -3.24 -7.78
N ALA A 33 0.69 -2.89 -7.24
CA ALA A 33 -0.17 -3.83 -6.51
C ALA A 33 -0.73 -5.00 -7.35
N TYR A 34 -0.62 -4.96 -8.69
CA TYR A 34 -1.10 -6.03 -9.57
C TYR A 34 -0.40 -7.36 -9.30
N TYR A 35 0.90 -7.30 -8.97
CA TYR A 35 1.76 -8.47 -8.84
C TYR A 35 1.87 -9.00 -7.42
N LEU A 36 1.19 -8.40 -6.44
CA LEU A 36 1.12 -8.93 -5.07
C LEU A 36 0.60 -10.36 -5.07
N ARG A 37 1.26 -11.23 -4.31
CA ARG A 37 1.00 -12.67 -4.19
C ARG A 37 0.63 -13.03 -2.76
N GLY A 38 -0.31 -13.95 -2.59
CA GLY A 38 -0.68 -14.47 -1.27
C GLY A 38 -1.06 -13.37 -0.29
N THR A 39 -0.35 -13.32 0.83
CA THR A 39 -0.55 -12.38 1.94
C THR A 39 0.41 -11.18 1.89
N GLU A 40 1.09 -10.93 0.77
CA GLU A 40 1.96 -9.77 0.63
C GLU A 40 1.19 -8.44 0.75
N ASN A 41 1.80 -7.50 1.45
CA ASN A 41 1.35 -6.12 1.52
C ASN A 41 2.33 -5.23 0.75
N ALA A 42 1.83 -4.09 0.25
CA ALA A 42 2.69 -3.05 -0.29
C ALA A 42 2.19 -1.66 0.04
N ILE A 43 3.15 -0.76 0.26
CA ILE A 43 2.96 0.68 0.37
C ILE A 43 3.56 1.32 -0.88
N ILE A 44 2.76 2.12 -1.58
CA ILE A 44 3.15 2.78 -2.83
C ILE A 44 3.10 4.28 -2.60
N VAL A 45 4.25 4.93 -2.58
CA VAL A 45 4.37 6.39 -2.37
C VAL A 45 4.73 7.06 -3.70
N ARG A 46 3.96 8.08 -4.07
CA ARG A 46 4.20 8.92 -5.24
C ARG A 46 4.52 10.34 -4.77
N SER A 47 5.59 10.93 -5.28
CA SER A 47 5.98 12.31 -4.99
C SER A 47 6.33 13.05 -6.28
N ALA A 48 6.29 14.37 -6.26
CA ALA A 48 6.73 15.19 -7.40
C ALA A 48 8.25 15.17 -7.60
N PHE A 49 9.01 14.65 -6.62
CA PHE A 49 10.47 14.63 -6.64
C PHE A 49 11.03 13.41 -7.38
N HIS A 50 10.22 12.37 -7.60
CA HIS A 50 10.66 11.14 -8.28
C HIS A 50 9.68 10.76 -9.42
N PRO A 51 10.20 10.44 -10.62
CA PRO A 51 9.34 10.05 -11.74
C PRO A 51 8.68 8.67 -11.56
N TYR A 52 9.27 7.81 -10.72
CA TYR A 52 8.76 6.47 -10.40
C TYR A 52 8.30 6.39 -8.94
N PRO A 53 7.26 5.59 -8.64
CA PRO A 53 6.81 5.42 -7.26
C PRO A 53 7.85 4.66 -6.43
N LEU A 54 7.98 5.04 -5.15
CA LEU A 54 8.62 4.20 -4.15
C LEU A 54 7.63 3.08 -3.79
N VAL A 55 8.06 1.83 -3.95
CA VAL A 55 7.27 0.65 -3.62
C VAL A 55 7.99 -0.11 -2.51
N ILE A 56 7.36 -0.19 -1.35
CA ILE A 56 7.81 -1.02 -0.23
C ILE A 56 6.87 -2.22 -0.21
N GLN A 57 7.38 -3.40 -0.55
CA GLN A 57 6.62 -4.65 -0.62
C GLN A 57 7.27 -5.70 0.27
N GLY A 58 6.44 -6.51 0.91
CA GLY A 58 6.91 -7.65 1.69
C GLY A 58 5.75 -8.56 2.10
N PRO A 59 6.05 -9.67 2.79
CA PRO A 59 5.01 -10.45 3.44
C PRO A 59 4.21 -9.53 4.37
N GLY A 60 2.89 -9.61 4.33
CA GLY A 60 2.06 -8.95 5.33
C GLY A 60 2.41 -9.50 6.71
N GLU A 61 2.54 -8.60 7.69
CA GLU A 61 2.80 -9.01 9.06
C GLU A 61 1.68 -9.93 9.56
N GLY A 62 2.07 -11.05 10.16
CA GLY A 62 1.18 -11.78 11.05
C GLY A 62 0.94 -10.96 12.32
N ALA A 63 -0.10 -11.34 13.07
CA ALA A 63 -0.48 -10.62 14.28
C ALA A 63 0.67 -10.52 15.32
N ARG A 64 1.61 -11.48 15.33
CA ARG A 64 2.75 -11.51 16.26
C ARG A 64 3.82 -10.49 15.88
N GLU A 65 4.12 -10.38 14.59
CA GLU A 65 5.11 -9.46 14.06
C GLU A 65 4.64 -8.01 14.30
N ALA A 66 3.37 -7.72 13.99
CA ALA A 66 2.77 -6.40 14.24
C ALA A 66 2.78 -6.04 15.74
N ALA A 67 2.42 -6.97 16.62
CA ALA A 67 2.48 -6.76 18.07
C ALA A 67 3.92 -6.49 18.56
N SER A 68 4.91 -7.13 17.95
CA SER A 68 6.32 -6.92 18.30
C SER A 68 6.81 -5.54 17.87
N SER A 69 6.36 -5.05 16.70
CA SER A 69 6.64 -3.68 16.26
C SER A 69 6.01 -2.65 17.20
N VAL A 70 4.74 -2.84 17.58
CA VAL A 70 4.05 -1.97 18.55
C VAL A 70 4.76 -1.98 19.92
N LEU A 71 5.19 -3.15 20.40
CA LEU A 71 5.93 -3.26 21.66
C LEU A 71 7.28 -2.52 21.59
N ASN A 72 8.01 -2.64 20.48
CA ASN A 72 9.28 -1.93 20.29
C ASN A 72 9.10 -0.42 20.31
N ASP A 73 8.01 0.11 19.73
CA ASP A 73 7.70 1.54 19.79
C ASP A 73 7.35 2.01 21.21
N ILE A 74 6.75 1.16 22.06
CA ILE A 74 6.47 1.49 23.49
C ILE A 74 7.75 1.53 24.33
N LEU A 75 8.75 0.70 23.99
CA LEU A 75 10.01 0.58 24.74
C LEU A 75 11.05 1.65 24.36
N ARG A 76 10.78 2.47 23.34
CA ARG A 76 11.58 3.65 22.98
C ARG A 76 11.24 4.86 23.85
#